data_AF-A0A519L6T9-F1
#
_entry.id   AF-A0A519L6T9-F1
#
_cell.length_a   1.000
_cell.length_b   1.000
_cell.length_c   1.000
_cell.angle_alpha   90.00
_cell.angle_beta   90.00
_cell.angle_gamma   90.00
#
_symmetry.space_group_name_H-M   'P 1'
#
loop_
_entity.id
_entity.type
_entity.pdbx_description
1 polymer ?
#
loop_
_entity_poly.entity_id
_entity_poly.type
_entity_poly.pdbx_seq_one_letter_code
_entity_poly.pdbx_strand_id
1 'polypeptide(L)'
;MNRKLLLVFLYLYALFFSVLKTVRFPNEWAESHWLLDYRFGFIKRGLAGEILGWFFLKNEFSILVVSAIVLFTLYILIFRIAVNETFRNENSFYRILFFVIFFLSQYLIYSAHLIGYFDHLIFLLTILVISLIKKKRIFAASVVAVFSIFIHEISFFLMLPISFFALIVSEFQNKKFTIKDIF
;
A
#
# COMPACT_ATOMS: atom_id res chain seq x y z
N MET A 1 -25.43 -3.45 21.42
CA MET A 1 -24.64 -3.21 20.18
C MET A 1 -23.77 -4.43 19.91
N ASN A 2 -23.80 -5.00 18.71
CA ASN A 2 -23.01 -6.20 18.38
C ASN A 2 -21.51 -5.87 18.50
N ARG A 3 -20.74 -6.67 19.26
CA ARG A 3 -19.31 -6.42 19.52
C ARG A 3 -18.50 -6.18 18.24
N LYS A 4 -18.84 -6.90 17.16
CA LYS A 4 -18.20 -6.72 15.84
C LYS A 4 -18.43 -5.31 15.28
N LEU A 5 -19.64 -4.77 15.44
CA LEU A 5 -20.00 -3.43 14.98
C LEU A 5 -19.26 -2.35 15.79
N LEU A 6 -19.12 -2.55 17.10
CA LEU A 6 -18.35 -1.64 17.96
C LEU A 6 -16.87 -1.60 17.55
N LEU A 7 -16.26 -2.75 17.22
CA LEU A 7 -14.86 -2.80 16.76
C LEU A 7 -14.66 -2.13 15.40
N VAL A 8 -15.58 -2.33 14.46
CA VAL A 8 -15.56 -1.64 13.16
C VAL A 8 -15.66 -0.13 13.37
N PHE A 9 -16.58 0.32 14.22
CA PHE A 9 -16.72 1.73 14.55
C PHE A 9 -15.47 2.30 15.21
N LEU A 10 -14.85 1.56 16.14
CA LEU A 10 -13.60 1.97 16.79
C LEU A 10 -12.45 2.17 15.80
N TYR A 11 -12.24 1.22 14.89
CA TYR A 11 -11.19 1.34 13.87
C TYR A 11 -11.47 2.49 12.89
N LEU A 12 -12.73 2.66 12.47
CA LEU A 12 -13.12 3.78 11.61
C LEU A 12 -12.86 5.10 12.32
N TYR A 13 -13.31 5.24 13.57
CA TYR A 13 -13.10 6.44 14.37
C TYR A 13 -11.60 6.76 14.51
N ALA A 14 -10.77 5.77 14.85
CA ALA A 14 -9.33 5.96 14.97
C ALA A 14 -8.68 6.41 13.64
N LEU A 15 -9.06 5.78 12.52
CA LEU A 15 -8.57 6.15 11.19
C LEU A 15 -8.98 7.57 10.81
N PHE A 16 -10.27 7.91 10.95
CA PHE A 16 -10.78 9.26 10.66
C PHE A 16 -10.12 10.31 11.54
N PHE A 17 -10.00 10.04 12.84
CA PHE A 17 -9.35 10.94 13.79
C PHE A 17 -7.90 11.25 13.42
N SER A 18 -7.14 10.26 12.92
CA SER A 18 -5.77 10.48 12.48
C SER A 18 -5.68 11.21 11.15
N VAL A 19 -6.48 10.80 10.16
CA VAL A 19 -6.44 11.34 8.80
C VAL A 19 -6.90 12.80 8.77
N LEU A 20 -8.03 13.12 9.41
CA LEU A 20 -8.63 14.46 9.37
C LEU A 20 -7.73 15.57 9.95
N LYS A 21 -6.71 15.23 10.74
CA LYS A 21 -5.75 16.20 11.28
C LYS A 21 -4.87 16.84 10.21
N THR A 22 -4.62 16.15 9.11
CA THR A 22 -3.55 16.51 8.16
C THR A 22 -3.93 16.38 6.69
N VAL A 23 -5.20 16.05 6.37
CA VAL A 23 -5.68 16.05 4.99
C VAL A 23 -5.43 17.42 4.36
N ARG A 24 -4.82 17.41 3.19
CA ARG A 24 -4.54 18.58 2.37
C ARG A 24 -4.49 18.20 0.90
N PHE A 25 -4.31 19.18 0.03
CA PHE A 25 -4.00 18.96 -1.37
C PHE A 25 -2.55 18.47 -1.55
N PRO A 26 -2.23 17.73 -2.64
CA PRO A 26 -0.86 17.45 -3.02
C PRO A 26 -0.04 18.75 -3.06
N ASN A 27 1.22 18.66 -2.67
CA ASN A 27 2.14 19.80 -2.81
C ASN A 27 2.75 19.81 -4.21
N GLU A 28 3.32 20.95 -4.60
CA GLU A 28 4.00 21.12 -5.90
C GLU A 28 5.07 20.07 -6.16
N TRP A 29 5.74 19.59 -5.11
CA TRP A 29 6.72 18.51 -5.20
C TRP A 29 6.08 17.20 -5.66
N ALA A 30 4.99 16.77 -5.01
CA ALA A 30 4.26 15.57 -5.40
C ALA A 30 3.72 15.71 -6.83
N GLU A 31 3.14 16.87 -7.17
CA GLU A 31 2.61 17.13 -8.51
C GLU A 31 3.69 17.03 -9.59
N SER A 32 4.87 17.60 -9.35
CA SER A 32 6.01 17.52 -10.26
C SER A 32 6.35 16.07 -10.63
N HIS A 33 6.21 15.12 -9.71
CA HIS A 33 6.48 13.69 -10.00
C HIS A 33 5.48 13.11 -11.00
N TRP A 34 4.22 13.51 -10.95
CA TRP A 34 3.18 13.05 -11.87
C TRP A 34 3.30 13.68 -13.26
N LEU A 35 3.92 14.87 -13.36
CA LEU A 35 4.16 15.55 -14.62
C LEU A 35 5.31 14.93 -15.44
N LEU A 36 6.24 14.23 -14.77
CA LEU A 36 7.36 13.54 -15.41
C LEU A 36 6.89 12.32 -16.21
N ASP A 37 7.41 12.16 -17.43
CA ASP A 37 7.12 11.04 -18.33
C ASP A 37 8.25 10.76 -19.32
N TYR A 38 8.02 9.81 -20.23
CA TYR A 38 9.05 9.33 -21.14
C TYR A 38 9.10 10.05 -22.49
N ARG A 39 8.42 11.19 -22.66
CA ARG A 39 8.40 11.94 -23.94
C ARG A 39 9.78 12.39 -24.39
N PHE A 40 10.69 12.63 -23.44
CA PHE A 40 12.07 13.06 -23.71
C PHE A 40 13.10 11.94 -23.49
N GLY A 41 12.66 10.68 -23.46
CA GLY A 41 13.49 9.51 -23.21
C GLY A 41 13.30 8.92 -21.81
N PHE A 42 14.09 7.90 -21.50
CA PHE A 42 13.94 7.17 -20.24
C PHE A 42 14.44 7.98 -19.03
N ILE A 43 13.52 8.31 -18.12
CA ILE A 43 13.81 9.01 -16.86
C ILE A 43 13.37 8.19 -15.64
N LYS A 44 14.07 8.35 -14.51
CA LYS A 44 13.65 7.70 -13.26
C LYS A 44 12.29 8.23 -12.83
N ARG A 45 11.44 7.36 -12.27
CA ARG A 45 10.08 7.68 -11.76
C ARG A 45 9.07 8.11 -12.83
N GLY A 46 9.44 8.09 -14.11
CA GLY A 46 8.58 8.54 -15.21
C GLY A 46 7.39 7.62 -15.51
N LEU A 47 7.41 6.36 -15.06
CA LEU A 47 6.36 5.40 -15.43
C LEU A 47 4.98 5.77 -14.88
N ALA A 48 4.90 6.31 -13.66
CA ALA A 48 3.62 6.70 -13.08
C ALA A 48 2.97 7.86 -13.84
N GLY A 49 3.77 8.87 -14.20
CA GLY A 49 3.29 9.97 -15.02
C GLY A 49 3.00 9.55 -16.47
N GLU A 50 3.78 8.65 -17.06
CA GLU A 50 3.47 8.05 -18.38
C GLU A 50 2.09 7.38 -18.37
N ILE A 51 1.84 6.50 -17.39
CA ILE A 51 0.55 5.82 -17.23
C ILE A 51 -0.58 6.85 -17.03
N LEU A 52 -0.38 7.86 -16.19
CA LEU A 52 -1.38 8.92 -16.00
C LEU A 52 -1.71 9.61 -17.32
N GLY A 53 -0.70 9.91 -18.14
CA GLY A 53 -0.84 10.58 -19.42
C GLY A 53 -1.62 9.79 -20.48
N TRP A 54 -1.70 8.46 -20.37
CA TRP A 54 -2.51 7.63 -21.27
C TRP A 54 -4.01 7.75 -20.99
N PHE A 55 -4.40 8.03 -19.75
CA PHE A 55 -5.81 8.05 -19.34
C PHE A 55 -6.36 9.46 -19.12
N PHE A 56 -5.51 10.42 -18.73
CA PHE A 56 -5.94 11.75 -18.33
C PHE A 56 -4.97 12.83 -18.83
N LEU A 57 -5.50 14.05 -19.00
CA LEU A 57 -4.67 15.24 -19.13
C LEU A 57 -3.97 15.49 -17.79
N LYS A 58 -2.66 15.76 -17.83
CA LYS A 58 -1.85 16.01 -16.63
C LYS A 58 -2.05 17.45 -16.16
N ASN A 59 -2.96 17.63 -15.22
CA ASN A 59 -3.21 18.90 -14.55
C ASN A 59 -3.38 18.66 -13.05
N GLU A 60 -3.36 19.73 -12.26
CA GLU A 60 -3.47 19.65 -10.79
C GLU A 60 -4.69 18.86 -10.34
N PHE A 61 -5.84 19.06 -11.02
CA PHE A 61 -7.07 18.37 -10.68
C PHE A 61 -7.01 16.85 -10.92
N SER A 62 -6.47 16.40 -12.05
CA SER A 62 -6.34 14.97 -12.34
C SER A 62 -5.36 14.29 -11.40
N ILE A 63 -4.26 14.98 -11.06
CA ILE A 63 -3.28 14.51 -10.07
C ILE A 63 -3.93 14.39 -8.69
N LEU A 64 -4.69 15.40 -8.26
CA LEU A 64 -5.44 15.37 -7.01
C LEU A 64 -6.40 14.18 -6.95
N VAL A 65 -7.22 13.99 -7.99
CA VAL A 65 -8.22 12.92 -8.05
C VAL A 65 -7.54 11.56 -7.99
N VAL A 66 -6.51 11.32 -8.79
CA VAL A 66 -5.78 10.04 -8.79
C VAL A 66 -5.10 9.80 -7.45
N SER A 67 -4.46 10.82 -6.88
CA SER A 67 -3.81 10.74 -5.57
C SER A 67 -4.79 10.41 -4.45
N ALA A 68 -5.97 11.05 -4.46
CA ALA A 68 -7.04 10.79 -3.51
C ALA A 68 -7.59 9.37 -3.65
N ILE A 69 -7.82 8.89 -4.88
CA ILE A 69 -8.27 7.52 -5.16
C ILE A 69 -7.26 6.49 -4.66
N VAL A 70 -5.97 6.71 -4.93
CA VAL A 70 -4.87 5.85 -4.48
C VAL A 70 -4.83 5.76 -2.96
N LEU A 71 -4.83 6.91 -2.28
CA LEU A 71 -4.80 6.97 -0.82
C LEU A 71 -6.04 6.33 -0.19
N PHE A 72 -7.22 6.65 -0.72
CA PHE A 72 -8.48 6.08 -0.27
C PHE A 72 -8.54 4.56 -0.43
N THR A 73 -8.09 4.07 -1.60
CA THR A 73 -7.99 2.62 -1.87
C THR A 73 -7.06 1.95 -0.88
N LEU A 74 -5.91 2.55 -0.58
CA LEU A 74 -4.96 2.03 0.39
C LEU A 74 -5.61 1.91 1.78
N TYR A 75 -6.29 2.96 2.24
CA TYR A 75 -6.97 2.94 3.54
C TYR A 75 -8.11 1.93 3.60
N ILE A 76 -8.89 1.76 2.53
CA ILE A 76 -9.90 0.69 2.45
C ILE A 76 -9.24 -0.69 2.60
N LEU A 77 -8.14 -0.95 1.89
CA LEU A 77 -7.47 -2.25 1.95
C LEU A 77 -6.89 -2.52 3.34
N ILE A 78 -6.20 -1.55 3.92
CA ILE A 78 -5.66 -1.63 5.29
C ILE A 78 -6.80 -1.88 6.29
N PHE A 79 -7.88 -1.12 6.19
CA PHE A 79 -9.05 -1.27 7.05
C PHE A 79 -9.67 -2.67 6.92
N ARG A 80 -9.85 -3.15 5.69
CA ARG A 80 -10.38 -4.49 5.42
C ARG A 80 -9.47 -5.58 5.99
N ILE A 81 -8.15 -5.43 5.86
CA ILE A 81 -7.18 -6.34 6.46
C ILE A 81 -7.33 -6.35 7.99
N ALA A 82 -7.40 -5.18 8.63
CA ALA A 82 -7.54 -5.05 10.07
C ALA A 82 -8.82 -5.73 10.59
N VAL A 83 -9.96 -5.49 9.91
CA VAL A 83 -11.25 -6.10 10.27
C VAL A 83 -11.21 -7.62 10.07
N ASN A 84 -10.73 -8.10 8.92
CA ASN A 84 -10.68 -9.53 8.63
C ASN A 84 -9.77 -10.29 9.60
N GLU A 85 -8.58 -9.76 9.91
CA GLU A 85 -7.64 -10.40 10.84
C GLU A 85 -8.12 -10.37 12.30
N THR A 86 -8.90 -9.36 12.67
CA THR A 86 -9.55 -9.29 13.98
C THR A 86 -10.69 -10.30 14.10
N PHE A 87 -11.45 -10.52 13.03
CA PHE A 87 -12.60 -11.44 13.05
C PHE A 87 -12.25 -12.90 12.81
N ARG A 88 -11.07 -13.18 12.24
CA ARG A 88 -10.60 -14.55 12.01
C ARG A 88 -10.30 -15.31 13.30
N ASN A 89 -9.79 -14.61 14.33
CA ASN A 89 -9.56 -15.19 15.65
C ASN A 89 -10.41 -14.43 16.68
N GLU A 90 -11.48 -15.05 17.15
CA GLU A 90 -12.31 -14.48 18.20
C GLU A 90 -11.46 -14.28 19.47
N ASN A 91 -11.55 -13.10 20.10
CA ASN A 91 -10.91 -12.73 21.38
C ASN A 91 -9.41 -12.37 21.42
N SER A 92 -8.75 -12.01 20.32
CA SER A 92 -7.37 -11.49 20.45
C SER A 92 -7.33 -10.00 20.83
N PHE A 93 -7.34 -9.71 22.13
CA PHE A 93 -7.16 -8.34 22.67
C PHE A 93 -5.92 -7.64 22.09
N TYR A 94 -4.79 -8.36 22.00
CA TYR A 94 -3.54 -7.82 21.45
C TYR A 94 -3.64 -7.40 19.98
N ARG A 95 -4.40 -8.12 19.15
CA ARG A 95 -4.62 -7.72 17.75
C ARG A 95 -5.46 -6.45 17.66
N ILE A 96 -6.50 -6.35 18.49
CA ILE A 96 -7.33 -5.15 18.56
C ILE A 96 -6.47 -3.95 18.95
N LEU A 97 -5.69 -4.10 20.02
CA LEU A 97 -4.79 -3.05 20.49
C LEU A 97 -3.76 -2.66 19.42
N PHE A 98 -3.16 -3.63 18.74
CA PHE A 98 -2.20 -3.39 17.66
C PHE A 98 -2.81 -2.52 16.55
N PHE A 99 -4.00 -2.86 16.05
CA PHE A 99 -4.63 -2.07 14.98
C PHE A 99 -5.09 -0.70 15.45
N VAL A 100 -5.57 -0.56 16.69
CA VAL A 100 -5.89 0.77 17.26
C VAL A 100 -4.64 1.64 17.34
N ILE A 101 -3.52 1.11 17.87
CA ILE A 101 -2.25 1.84 17.93
C ILE A 101 -1.76 2.19 16.54
N PHE A 102 -1.85 1.27 15.59
CA PHE A 102 -1.47 1.51 14.20
C PHE A 102 -2.30 2.64 13.58
N PHE A 103 -3.64 2.62 13.72
CA PHE A 103 -4.48 3.69 13.19
C PHE A 103 -4.26 5.05 13.85
N LEU A 104 -3.85 5.07 15.12
CA LEU A 104 -3.49 6.30 15.86
C LEU A 104 -2.03 6.72 15.69
N SER A 105 -1.23 5.95 14.94
CA SER A 105 0.21 6.20 14.81
C SER A 105 0.52 7.45 13.98
N GLN A 106 1.71 8.02 14.21
CA GLN A 106 2.22 9.15 13.43
C GLN A 106 2.35 8.81 11.93
N TYR A 107 2.53 7.54 11.59
CA TYR A 107 2.60 7.10 10.20
C TYR A 107 1.28 7.36 9.45
N LEU A 108 0.11 7.08 10.04
CA LEU A 108 -1.19 7.35 9.40
C LEU A 108 -1.40 8.85 9.18
N ILE A 109 -1.05 9.66 10.17
CA ILE A 109 -1.13 11.12 10.12
C ILE A 109 -0.23 11.65 8.99
N TYR A 110 1.01 11.15 8.91
CA TYR A 110 1.98 11.59 7.90
C TYR A 110 1.64 11.08 6.49
N SER A 111 1.10 9.87 6.37
CA SER A 111 0.60 9.33 5.09
C SER A 111 -0.47 10.25 4.48
N ALA A 112 -1.44 10.71 5.27
CA ALA A 112 -2.45 11.66 4.79
C ALA A 112 -1.85 13.01 4.37
N HIS A 113 -0.81 13.46 5.08
CA HIS A 113 -0.08 14.68 4.75
C HIS A 113 0.74 14.57 3.45
N LEU A 114 1.21 13.37 3.11
CA LEU A 114 1.97 13.06 1.90
C LEU A 114 1.10 12.63 0.72
N ILE A 115 -0.16 13.06 0.66
CA ILE A 115 -1.02 12.81 -0.49
C ILE A 115 -0.32 13.20 -1.81
N GLY A 116 -0.41 12.31 -2.79
CA GLY A 116 0.25 12.47 -4.10
C GLY A 116 1.66 11.89 -4.19
N TYR A 117 2.29 11.51 -3.08
CA TYR A 117 3.56 10.79 -3.12
C TYR A 117 3.36 9.35 -3.62
N PHE A 118 4.32 8.86 -4.41
CA PHE A 118 4.29 7.52 -5.01
C PHE A 118 4.47 6.39 -3.98
N ASP A 119 4.88 6.68 -2.74
CA ASP A 119 4.92 5.72 -1.63
C ASP A 119 3.60 4.97 -1.48
N HIS A 120 2.47 5.68 -1.62
CA HIS A 120 1.14 5.08 -1.56
C HIS A 120 0.88 4.07 -2.68
N LEU A 121 1.39 4.35 -3.91
CA LEU A 121 1.35 3.39 -5.01
C LEU A 121 2.19 2.17 -4.68
N ILE A 122 3.41 2.35 -4.15
CA ILE A 122 4.28 1.24 -3.78
C ILE A 122 3.64 0.37 -2.69
N PHE A 123 2.95 0.95 -1.70
CA PHE A 123 2.22 0.18 -0.70
C PHE A 123 1.08 -0.65 -1.31
N LEU A 124 0.31 -0.07 -2.24
CA LEU A 124 -0.74 -0.80 -2.97
C LEU A 124 -0.16 -1.95 -3.81
N LEU A 125 0.91 -1.69 -4.56
CA LEU A 125 1.57 -2.70 -5.38
C LEU A 125 2.19 -3.81 -4.51
N THR A 126 2.71 -3.47 -3.33
CA THR A 126 3.20 -4.45 -2.36
C THR A 126 2.06 -5.37 -1.87
N ILE A 127 0.90 -4.81 -1.51
CA ILE A 127 -0.29 -5.60 -1.13
C ILE A 127 -0.72 -6.51 -2.28
N LEU A 128 -0.72 -6.01 -3.52
CA LEU A 128 -1.03 -6.78 -4.72
C LEU A 128 -0.04 -7.94 -4.92
N VAL A 129 1.26 -7.68 -4.84
CA VAL A 129 2.34 -8.68 -4.97
C VAL A 129 2.17 -9.78 -3.93
N ILE A 130 1.94 -9.43 -2.66
CA ILE A 130 1.66 -10.41 -1.60
C ILE A 130 0.42 -11.25 -1.94
N SER A 131 -0.65 -10.62 -2.45
CA SER A 131 -1.85 -11.36 -2.86
C SER A 131 -1.58 -12.31 -4.03
N LEU A 132 -0.74 -11.94 -4.99
CA LEU A 132 -0.38 -12.79 -6.13
C LEU A 132 0.49 -13.97 -5.68
N ILE A 133 1.45 -13.73 -4.78
CA ILE A 133 2.27 -14.77 -4.15
C ILE A 133 1.40 -15.78 -3.41
N LYS A 134 0.46 -15.31 -2.58
CA LYS A 134 -0.50 -16.19 -1.89
C LYS A 134 -1.35 -17.04 -2.84
N LYS A 135 -1.63 -16.54 -4.05
CA LYS A 135 -2.34 -17.25 -5.13
C LYS A 135 -1.42 -18.07 -6.04
N LYS A 136 -0.13 -18.24 -5.67
CA LYS A 136 0.91 -18.95 -6.44
C LYS A 136 1.18 -18.39 -7.85
N ARG A 137 0.80 -17.14 -8.10
CA ARG A 137 1.09 -16.44 -9.37
C ARG A 137 2.43 -15.69 -9.28
N ILE A 138 3.50 -16.43 -9.04
CA ILE A 138 4.83 -15.87 -8.76
C ILE A 138 5.34 -15.06 -9.95
N PHE A 139 5.15 -15.53 -11.19
CA PHE A 139 5.55 -14.79 -12.39
C PHE A 139 4.90 -13.40 -12.46
N ALA A 140 3.58 -13.32 -12.24
CA ALA A 140 2.86 -12.04 -12.23
C ALA A 140 3.32 -11.14 -11.09
N ALA A 141 3.58 -11.71 -9.90
CA ALA A 141 4.14 -10.98 -8.77
C ALA A 141 5.51 -10.36 -9.09
N SER A 142 6.41 -11.12 -9.72
CA SER A 142 7.73 -10.65 -10.15
C SER A 142 7.64 -9.55 -11.20
N VAL A 143 6.73 -9.67 -12.18
CA VAL A 143 6.50 -8.64 -13.20
C VAL A 143 6.07 -7.32 -12.54
N VAL A 144 5.07 -7.36 -11.66
CA VAL A 144 4.63 -6.16 -10.91
C VAL A 144 5.78 -5.58 -10.10
N ALA A 145 6.58 -6.43 -9.45
CA ALA A 145 7.69 -5.98 -8.63
C ALA A 145 8.77 -5.23 -9.45
N VAL A 146 9.14 -5.75 -10.63
CA VAL A 146 10.09 -5.10 -11.53
C VAL A 146 9.55 -3.76 -12.03
N PHE A 147 8.29 -3.71 -12.46
CA PHE A 147 7.70 -2.46 -12.97
C PHE A 147 7.56 -1.37 -11.90
N SER A 148 7.40 -1.75 -10.63
CA SER A 148 7.32 -0.80 -9.52
C SER A 148 8.61 0.01 -9.30
N ILE A 149 9.77 -0.50 -9.74
CA ILE A 149 11.06 0.21 -9.65
C ILE A 149 11.05 1.44 -10.56
N PHE A 150 10.38 1.36 -11.71
CA PHE A 150 10.25 2.49 -12.64
C PHE A 150 9.25 3.56 -12.17
N ILE A 151 8.35 3.21 -11.25
CA ILE A 151 7.45 4.16 -10.57
C ILE A 151 8.21 4.88 -9.46
N HIS A 152 8.83 4.14 -8.56
CA HIS A 152 9.59 4.71 -7.46
C HIS A 152 10.66 3.72 -7.01
N GLU A 153 11.92 4.16 -6.96
CA GLU A 153 13.06 3.29 -6.66
C GLU A 153 13.05 2.76 -5.22
N ILE A 154 12.35 3.43 -4.30
CA ILE A 154 12.15 2.93 -2.92
C ILE A 154 11.46 1.57 -2.87
N SER A 155 10.76 1.19 -3.95
CA SER A 155 10.15 -0.13 -4.09
C SER A 155 11.20 -1.25 -3.99
N PHE A 156 12.44 -1.00 -4.43
CA PHE A 156 13.54 -1.94 -4.24
C PHE A 156 13.80 -2.22 -2.76
N PHE A 157 13.77 -1.20 -1.90
CA PHE A 157 14.09 -1.33 -0.48
C PHE A 157 12.91 -1.76 0.38
N LEU A 158 11.69 -1.35 0.02
CA LEU A 158 10.50 -1.66 0.82
C LEU A 158 9.80 -2.93 0.33
N MET A 159 9.47 -2.99 -0.96
CA MET A 159 8.61 -4.03 -1.49
C MET A 159 9.37 -5.34 -1.69
N LEU A 160 10.63 -5.34 -2.15
CA LEU A 160 11.36 -6.60 -2.40
C LEU A 160 11.60 -7.43 -1.13
N PRO A 161 12.09 -6.88 0.01
CA PRO A 161 12.27 -7.67 1.21
C PRO A 161 10.95 -8.25 1.74
N ILE A 162 9.87 -7.47 1.68
CA ILE A 162 8.53 -7.92 2.08
C ILE A 162 8.03 -9.05 1.17
N SER A 163 8.25 -8.91 -0.14
CA SER A 163 7.82 -9.91 -1.14
C SER A 163 8.61 -11.21 -1.00
N PHE A 164 9.92 -11.12 -0.74
CA PHE A 164 10.77 -12.27 -0.48
C PHE A 164 10.36 -12.98 0.81
N PHE A 165 10.10 -12.23 1.88
CA PHE A 165 9.57 -12.80 3.12
C PHE A 165 8.21 -13.47 2.92
N ALA A 166 7.32 -12.86 2.14
CA ALA A 166 6.02 -13.46 1.81
C ALA A 166 6.15 -14.76 1.00
N LEU A 167 7.12 -14.85 0.08
CA LEU A 167 7.44 -16.07 -0.66
C LEU A 167 7.91 -17.17 0.29
N ILE A 168 8.88 -16.87 1.15
CA ILE A 168 9.37 -17.80 2.18
C ILE A 168 8.18 -18.31 3.00
N VAL A 169 7.43 -17.44 3.65
CA VAL A 169 6.31 -17.87 4.50
C VAL A 169 5.27 -18.69 3.72
N SER A 170 4.98 -18.33 2.47
CA SER A 170 4.02 -19.07 1.64
C SER A 170 4.49 -20.46 1.24
N GLU A 171 5.80 -20.68 1.08
CA GLU A 171 6.38 -22.00 0.80
C GLU A 171 6.52 -22.84 2.07
N PHE A 172 6.91 -22.23 3.19
CA PHE A 172 7.00 -22.88 4.50
C PHE A 172 5.64 -23.38 5.02
N GLN A 173 4.54 -22.69 4.71
CA GLN A 173 3.20 -23.17 5.06
C GLN A 173 2.78 -24.41 4.25
N ASN A 174 3.42 -24.65 3.11
CA ASN A 174 3.07 -25.74 2.19
C ASN A 174 3.98 -26.98 2.31
N LYS A 175 5.19 -26.85 2.84
CA LYS A 175 6.12 -27.98 3.09
C LYS A 175 6.62 -27.95 4.53
N LYS A 176 6.72 -29.12 5.18
CA LYS A 176 7.54 -29.28 6.41
C LYS A 176 8.98 -28.93 6.04
N PHE A 177 9.36 -27.68 6.24
CA PHE A 177 10.64 -27.17 5.79
C PHE A 177 11.78 -27.73 6.65
N THR A 178 12.80 -28.25 6.00
CA THR A 178 14.06 -28.63 6.64
C THR A 178 15.15 -27.69 6.14
N ILE A 179 16.03 -27.22 7.02
CA ILE A 179 17.13 -26.28 6.69
C ILE A 179 18.02 -26.77 5.53
N LYS A 180 17.98 -28.09 5.24
CA LYS A 180 18.65 -28.73 4.10
C LYS A 180 18.13 -28.31 2.72
N ASP A 181 16.95 -27.69 2.61
CA ASP A 181 16.42 -27.27 1.31
C ASP A 181 16.94 -25.88 0.86
N ILE A 182 17.74 -25.21 1.70
CA ILE A 182 18.36 -23.91 1.42
C ILE A 182 19.80 -24.07 0.89
N PHE A 183 20.46 -25.20 1.16
CA PHE A 183 21.85 -25.46 0.82
C PHE A 183 22.00 -26.73 -0.02
#